data_AF-A0AAD9R822-F1
#
_entry.id   AF-A0AAD9R822-F1
#
_cell.length_a   1.000
_cell.length_b   1.000
_cell.length_c   1.000
_cell.angle_alpha   90.00
_cell.angle_beta   90.00
_cell.angle_gamma   90.00
#
_symmetry.space_group_name_H-M   'P 1'
#
loop_
_entity.id
_entity.type
_entity.pdbx_description
1 polymer ?
#
loop_
_entity_poly.entity_id
_entity_poly.type
_entity_poly.pdbx_seq_one_letter_code
_entity_poly.pdbx_strand_id
1 'polypeptide(L)'
;GTDEDELSEKEEILFENDIGLLDSESESADTDDEEENIMNKRGGRKRMRLLSSSEEESEKNDQHISIDGTVWEEMQIGAIPGRPTLHNIFREVPGPTGYAKRNIMKGIVLQKFSDLFGLIKKSTRSQRLKTDKFALISGVWNKFIENSQNCYKPGAKVTVDEQLFPTKERCRFTQYMPNKPDKFGIKSWLASEVDSKYIINALPYLGKDEDRPPSVPLGEHVVLKLMEPFTGCGRSVTTDNYFTSISLATKLLAKRTTLVGTIRSNKRELPKIAKKKKGNMKRFSTKVLKLDNCTLTIYESKPKKKVLLLSSKHRSVKIEKTDKSLPETVSYCNQSKFGVDMADQMARKYSTKSKSYR
;
A
#
# COMPACT_ATOMS: atom_id res chain seq x y z
N GLY A 1 12.69 -80.87 39.55
CA GLY A 1 12.81 -81.32 38.16
C GLY A 1 12.23 -80.25 37.29
N THR A 2 12.98 -79.92 36.22
CA THR A 2 12.57 -79.24 34.97
C THR A 2 12.00 -77.82 35.16
N ASP A 3 12.72 -76.73 34.89
CA ASP A 3 13.38 -76.27 33.64
C ASP A 3 12.47 -76.22 32.41
N GLU A 4 12.66 -75.12 31.65
CA GLU A 4 12.38 -74.89 30.22
C GLU A 4 10.92 -74.53 29.82
N ASP A 5 10.63 -73.72 28.80
CA ASP A 5 11.35 -72.73 27.99
C ASP A 5 10.33 -71.97 27.10
N GLU A 6 10.87 -70.99 26.36
CA GLU A 6 10.34 -70.05 25.37
C GLU A 6 9.48 -70.54 24.18
N LEU A 7 9.04 -69.52 23.40
CA LEU A 7 8.62 -69.48 21.98
C LEU A 7 7.16 -69.86 21.68
N SER A 8 6.46 -69.36 20.68
CA SER A 8 6.45 -68.21 19.75
C SER A 8 5.26 -68.50 18.83
N GLU A 9 4.54 -67.51 18.26
CA GLU A 9 4.05 -67.53 16.86
C GLU A 9 3.02 -66.43 16.55
N LYS A 10 3.01 -66.08 15.25
CA LYS A 10 2.23 -65.05 14.55
C LYS A 10 0.86 -65.63 14.14
N GLU A 11 -0.12 -64.77 13.85
CA GLU A 11 -0.89 -64.83 12.57
C GLU A 11 -1.87 -63.65 12.38
N GLU A 12 -1.94 -63.17 11.14
CA GLU A 12 -2.92 -62.25 10.56
C GLU A 12 -4.21 -63.01 10.19
N ILE A 13 -5.38 -62.38 10.30
CA ILE A 13 -6.59 -62.81 9.58
C ILE A 13 -7.35 -61.58 9.03
N LEU A 14 -7.50 -61.58 7.70
CA LEU A 14 -8.42 -60.79 6.88
C LEU A 14 -9.81 -61.43 6.86
N PHE A 15 -10.89 -60.65 6.81
CA PHE A 15 -12.15 -61.01 6.13
C PHE A 15 -12.95 -59.76 5.72
N GLU A 16 -13.23 -59.65 4.42
CA GLU A 16 -14.23 -58.77 3.79
C GLU A 16 -15.61 -59.47 3.72
N ASN A 17 -16.70 -58.68 3.81
CA ASN A 17 -17.79 -58.60 2.81
C ASN A 17 -19.02 -57.81 3.35
N ASP A 18 -19.27 -56.62 2.78
CA ASP A 18 -20.44 -56.19 1.96
C ASP A 18 -21.87 -56.69 2.34
N ILE A 19 -22.97 -55.91 2.38
CA ILE A 19 -23.50 -54.78 1.56
C ILE A 19 -24.64 -54.05 2.32
N GLY A 20 -24.87 -52.74 2.07
CA GLY A 20 -26.17 -52.08 2.30
C GLY A 20 -26.21 -50.54 2.30
N LEU A 21 -26.54 -49.95 1.14
CA LEU A 21 -26.70 -48.52 0.79
C LEU A 21 -27.55 -47.62 1.72
N LEU A 22 -27.12 -46.35 1.94
CA LEU A 22 -27.84 -45.11 1.55
C LEU A 22 -27.08 -43.81 1.93
N ASP A 23 -27.14 -42.86 1.00
CA ASP A 23 -26.52 -41.52 0.92
C ASP A 23 -26.46 -40.65 2.19
N SER A 24 -25.32 -39.99 2.40
CA SER A 24 -25.24 -38.52 2.61
C SER A 24 -23.78 -38.06 2.72
N GLU A 25 -23.20 -37.65 1.60
CA GLU A 25 -21.92 -36.94 1.56
C GLU A 25 -22.09 -35.50 2.09
N SER A 26 -21.31 -35.15 3.12
CA SER A 26 -21.01 -33.75 3.45
C SER A 26 -19.49 -33.60 3.60
N GLU A 27 -18.80 -33.46 2.47
CA GLU A 27 -17.40 -33.02 2.44
C GLU A 27 -17.34 -31.49 2.55
N SER A 28 -16.79 -31.00 3.66
CA SER A 28 -16.30 -29.62 3.79
C SER A 28 -14.83 -29.58 3.38
N ALA A 29 -14.58 -29.28 2.11
CA ALA A 29 -13.24 -28.94 1.61
C ALA A 29 -13.09 -27.41 1.52
N ASP A 30 -12.36 -26.83 2.46
CA ASP A 30 -11.87 -25.45 2.39
C ASP A 30 -10.62 -25.43 1.48
N THR A 31 -10.78 -24.94 0.25
CA THR A 31 -9.71 -24.71 -0.73
C THR A 31 -9.48 -23.21 -0.91
N ASP A 32 -8.54 -22.66 -0.15
CA ASP A 32 -8.05 -21.29 -0.30
C ASP A 32 -6.73 -21.30 -1.10
N ASP A 33 -6.80 -21.71 -2.38
CA ASP A 33 -5.73 -21.53 -3.37
C ASP A 33 -6.31 -21.72 -4.78
N GLU A 34 -6.69 -20.64 -5.49
CA GLU A 34 -6.71 -20.62 -6.97
C GLU A 34 -6.47 -19.23 -7.61
N GLU A 35 -5.33 -19.19 -8.32
CA GLU A 35 -4.90 -18.54 -9.57
C GLU A 35 -5.35 -17.13 -10.05
N GLU A 36 -4.36 -16.35 -10.54
CA GLU A 36 -4.45 -15.63 -11.82
C GLU A 36 -3.09 -15.64 -12.55
N ASN A 37 -3.00 -16.39 -13.66
CA ASN A 37 -1.89 -16.39 -14.61
C ASN A 37 -2.46 -16.22 -16.03
N ILE A 38 -2.21 -15.09 -16.71
CA ILE A 38 -2.54 -14.93 -18.14
C ILE A 38 -1.39 -14.26 -18.88
N MET A 39 -0.82 -15.01 -19.82
CA MET A 39 0.21 -14.63 -20.79
C MET A 39 -0.22 -13.52 -21.76
N ASN A 40 0.70 -12.62 -22.14
CA ASN A 40 0.60 -11.90 -23.41
C ASN A 40 1.98 -11.62 -24.04
N LYS A 41 2.14 -12.09 -25.28
CA LYS A 41 3.29 -11.88 -26.17
C LYS A 41 3.20 -10.52 -26.90
N ARG A 42 4.37 -9.89 -27.13
CA ARG A 42 4.91 -9.41 -28.44
C ARG A 42 5.62 -8.04 -28.36
N GLY A 43 6.79 -8.00 -29.02
CA GLY A 43 7.07 -6.99 -30.05
C GLY A 43 8.02 -5.86 -29.67
N GLY A 44 9.32 -6.02 -29.94
CA GLY A 44 10.29 -4.92 -29.94
C GLY A 44 10.21 -4.07 -31.21
N ARG A 45 10.54 -2.77 -31.08
CA ARG A 45 11.10 -1.97 -32.18
C ARG A 45 11.88 -0.77 -31.64
N LYS A 46 13.07 -0.57 -32.24
CA LYS A 46 14.12 0.40 -31.89
C LYS A 46 13.70 1.84 -32.23
N ARG A 47 14.18 2.81 -31.43
CA ARG A 47 14.09 4.25 -31.68
C ARG A 47 15.34 4.73 -32.45
N MET A 48 15.13 5.42 -33.57
CA MET A 48 16.14 6.16 -34.34
C MET A 48 16.44 7.52 -33.70
N ARG A 49 17.68 7.98 -33.87
CA ARG A 49 18.16 9.35 -33.57
C ARG A 49 18.26 10.16 -34.86
N LEU A 50 18.02 11.47 -34.77
CA LEU A 50 18.47 12.47 -35.74
C LEU A 50 19.06 13.66 -34.96
N LEU A 51 20.21 14.14 -35.44
CA LEU A 51 20.97 15.32 -35.00
C LEU A 51 20.76 16.43 -36.03
N SER A 52 20.78 17.70 -35.62
CA SER A 52 21.29 18.82 -36.42
C SER A 52 21.57 20.06 -35.56
N SER A 53 22.70 20.72 -35.87
CA SER A 53 23.16 22.07 -35.46
C SER A 53 22.37 23.17 -36.22
N SER A 54 22.58 24.50 -36.13
CA SER A 54 23.62 25.41 -35.60
C SER A 54 23.02 26.85 -35.48
N GLU A 55 23.83 27.77 -34.95
CA GLU A 55 23.63 29.13 -34.39
C GLU A 55 23.13 30.26 -35.33
N GLU A 56 22.60 31.36 -34.75
CA GLU A 56 23.07 32.77 -34.92
C GLU A 56 22.26 33.75 -34.03
N GLU A 57 22.95 34.63 -33.29
CA GLU A 57 22.43 35.66 -32.36
C GLU A 57 22.45 37.08 -32.97
N SER A 58 21.47 37.92 -32.64
CA SER A 58 21.54 39.39 -32.76
C SER A 58 20.73 40.05 -31.64
N GLU A 59 21.36 40.95 -30.86
CA GLU A 59 20.83 41.55 -29.63
C GLU A 59 20.15 42.93 -29.87
N LYS A 60 18.92 43.08 -29.37
CA LYS A 60 18.24 44.37 -29.08
C LYS A 60 17.56 44.24 -27.72
N ASN A 61 17.72 45.22 -26.83
CA ASN A 61 17.07 45.27 -25.52
C ASN A 61 15.83 46.18 -25.57
N ASP A 62 14.64 45.60 -25.38
CA ASP A 62 13.37 46.32 -25.22
C ASP A 62 12.98 46.38 -23.72
N GLN A 63 12.50 47.54 -23.26
CA GLN A 63 11.98 47.76 -21.90
C GLN A 63 10.44 47.68 -21.88
N HIS A 64 9.86 47.00 -20.89
CA HIS A 64 8.41 46.93 -20.71
C HIS A 64 7.97 47.29 -19.28
N ILE A 65 6.86 48.04 -19.17
CA ILE A 65 6.26 48.49 -17.90
C ILE A 65 4.91 47.80 -17.73
N SER A 66 4.68 47.12 -16.60
CA SER A 66 3.40 46.49 -16.27
C SER A 66 2.39 47.48 -15.66
N ILE A 67 1.12 47.10 -15.67
CA ILE A 67 -0.03 47.95 -15.25
C ILE A 67 0.04 48.37 -13.77
N ASP A 68 0.78 47.63 -12.94
CA ASP A 68 1.03 47.93 -11.53
C ASP A 68 2.25 48.85 -11.29
N GLY A 69 2.85 49.38 -12.36
CA GLY A 69 3.99 50.30 -12.30
C GLY A 69 5.36 49.63 -12.20
N THR A 70 5.42 48.30 -12.28
CA THR A 70 6.69 47.57 -12.23
C THR A 70 7.38 47.64 -13.60
N VAL A 71 8.61 48.17 -13.64
CA VAL A 71 9.44 48.25 -14.85
C VAL A 71 10.35 47.03 -14.92
N TRP A 72 10.31 46.32 -16.06
CA TRP A 72 11.16 45.16 -16.31
C TRP A 72 12.13 45.47 -17.46
N GLU A 73 13.42 45.25 -17.20
CA GLU A 73 14.47 45.21 -18.21
C GLU A 73 14.83 43.75 -18.50
N GLU A 74 14.78 43.37 -19.76
CA GLU A 74 15.20 42.05 -20.20
C GLU A 74 16.69 42.09 -20.56
N MET A 75 17.52 41.35 -19.82
CA MET A 75 18.95 41.20 -20.11
C MET A 75 19.22 39.88 -20.86
N GLN A 76 19.91 39.97 -22.00
CA GLN A 76 20.36 38.81 -22.79
C GLN A 76 21.43 37.97 -22.04
N ILE A 77 21.36 36.65 -22.19
CA ILE A 77 22.18 35.67 -21.44
C ILE A 77 23.39 35.26 -22.27
N GLY A 78 24.57 35.78 -21.91
CA GLY A 78 25.87 35.32 -22.42
C GLY A 78 26.33 33.99 -21.80
N ALA A 79 27.07 33.20 -22.58
CA ALA A 79 27.52 31.83 -22.32
C ALA A 79 28.35 31.61 -21.03
N ILE A 80 28.31 30.36 -20.51
CA ILE A 80 29.02 29.83 -19.32
C ILE A 80 30.36 29.21 -19.79
N PRO A 81 31.52 29.39 -19.10
CA PRO A 81 31.87 28.48 -17.99
C PRO A 81 32.68 29.13 -16.85
N GLY A 82 32.20 28.97 -15.61
CA GLY A 82 33.02 29.18 -14.41
C GLY A 82 32.22 29.66 -13.20
N ARG A 83 32.05 28.80 -12.19
CA ARG A 83 31.48 29.16 -10.88
C ARG A 83 32.45 30.11 -10.13
N PRO A 84 31.98 31.13 -9.39
CA PRO A 84 31.49 30.88 -8.03
C PRO A 84 30.37 31.81 -7.50
N THR A 85 29.58 31.23 -6.57
CA THR A 85 28.82 31.81 -5.43
C THR A 85 27.92 33.03 -5.68
N LEU A 86 26.63 32.98 -5.34
CA LEU A 86 26.16 33.28 -3.98
C LEU A 86 24.84 32.54 -3.63
N HIS A 87 24.81 32.05 -2.38
CA HIS A 87 23.68 31.76 -1.48
C HIS A 87 22.47 30.97 -1.98
N ASN A 88 22.63 29.64 -1.99
CA ASN A 88 21.49 28.72 -1.89
C ASN A 88 21.07 28.61 -0.41
N ILE A 89 19.85 29.07 -0.08
CA ILE A 89 19.24 28.90 1.25
C ILE A 89 18.72 27.46 1.49
N PHE A 90 18.72 26.58 0.48
CA PHE A 90 18.60 25.14 0.67
C PHE A 90 19.58 24.39 -0.24
N ARG A 91 20.85 24.36 0.15
CA ARG A 91 21.78 23.31 -0.25
C ARG A 91 21.83 22.26 0.85
N GLU A 92 20.80 21.43 0.92
CA GLU A 92 20.98 20.09 1.47
C GLU A 92 20.93 19.12 0.29
N VAL A 93 22.10 18.57 -0.05
CA VAL A 93 22.18 17.26 -0.69
C VAL A 93 21.20 16.37 0.08
N PRO A 94 20.21 15.71 -0.56
CA PRO A 94 19.31 14.83 0.15
C PRO A 94 20.16 13.82 0.92
N GLY A 95 20.09 13.92 2.24
CA GLY A 95 21.04 13.28 3.12
C GLY A 95 20.81 13.73 4.55
N PRO A 96 21.30 12.97 5.54
CA PRO A 96 21.11 13.28 6.94
C PRO A 96 21.57 14.71 7.25
N THR A 97 20.75 15.45 8.01
CA THR A 97 21.06 16.80 8.49
C THR A 97 22.45 16.86 9.14
N GLY A 98 23.06 18.04 9.23
CA GLY A 98 24.37 18.20 9.92
C GLY A 98 24.38 17.63 11.34
N TYR A 99 23.23 17.68 12.03
CA TYR A 99 23.02 16.99 13.32
C TYR A 99 23.07 15.47 13.20
N ALA A 100 22.36 14.89 12.22
CA ALA A 100 22.38 13.46 11.97
C ALA A 100 23.77 12.98 11.53
N LYS A 101 24.50 13.70 10.68
CA LYS A 101 25.88 13.35 10.28
C LYS A 101 26.85 13.30 11.49
N ARG A 102 26.78 14.30 12.37
CA ARG A 102 27.63 14.36 13.58
C ARG A 102 27.36 13.22 14.56
N ASN A 103 26.11 12.76 14.65
CA ASN A 103 25.73 11.65 15.52
C ASN A 103 25.93 10.28 14.87
N ILE A 104 25.78 10.15 13.55
CA ILE A 104 26.03 8.92 12.77
C ILE A 104 27.52 8.58 12.73
N MET A 105 28.40 9.56 12.53
CA MET A 105 29.86 9.32 12.38
C MET A 105 30.62 9.18 13.70
N LYS A 106 30.06 9.62 14.84
CA LYS A 106 30.73 9.53 16.16
C LYS A 106 30.64 8.16 16.84
N GLY A 107 30.36 7.07 16.12
CA GLY A 107 30.31 5.71 16.70
C GLY A 107 29.13 5.45 17.66
N ILE A 108 28.42 6.50 18.13
CA ILE A 108 27.23 6.40 18.97
C ILE A 108 26.10 5.64 18.27
N VAL A 109 25.97 5.79 16.94
CA VAL A 109 24.97 5.06 16.17
C VAL A 109 25.36 3.59 16.01
N LEU A 110 26.64 3.25 15.80
CA LEU A 110 27.09 1.84 15.77
C LEU A 110 26.93 1.16 17.13
N GLN A 111 27.25 1.86 18.22
CA GLN A 111 27.06 1.35 19.57
C GLN A 111 25.56 1.18 19.88
N LYS A 112 24.73 2.17 19.56
CA LYS A 112 23.26 2.07 19.71
C LYS A 112 22.63 1.05 18.78
N PHE A 113 23.15 0.83 17.57
CA PHE A 113 22.72 -0.27 16.69
C PHE A 113 23.15 -1.62 17.26
N SER A 114 24.35 -1.75 17.81
CA SER A 114 24.78 -2.93 18.55
C SER A 114 23.94 -3.16 19.81
N ASP A 115 23.50 -2.10 20.50
CA ASP A 115 22.57 -2.19 21.63
C ASP A 115 21.14 -2.53 21.15
N LEU A 116 20.73 -2.06 19.97
CA LEU A 116 19.46 -2.38 19.31
C LEU A 116 19.43 -3.85 18.81
N PHE A 117 20.54 -4.33 18.29
CA PHE A 117 20.75 -5.75 17.99
C PHE A 117 21.02 -6.56 19.26
N GLY A 118 21.52 -5.95 20.33
CA GLY A 118 21.68 -6.51 21.67
C GLY A 118 20.35 -6.66 22.44
N LEU A 119 19.36 -5.81 22.13
CA LEU A 119 17.95 -5.96 22.53
C LEU A 119 17.31 -7.20 21.89
N ILE A 120 17.90 -7.77 20.84
CA ILE A 120 17.64 -9.16 20.44
C ILE A 120 18.35 -10.06 21.45
N LYS A 121 17.88 -10.04 22.71
CA LYS A 121 18.33 -10.96 23.76
C LYS A 121 18.18 -12.39 23.22
N LYS A 122 19.29 -12.99 22.81
CA LYS A 122 19.31 -14.37 22.27
C LYS A 122 18.69 -15.35 23.27
N SER A 123 18.89 -15.09 24.57
CA SER A 123 18.36 -15.88 25.68
C SER A 123 16.84 -15.96 25.73
N THR A 124 16.12 -14.89 25.36
CA THR A 124 14.64 -14.87 25.39
C THR A 124 14.00 -15.06 24.03
N ARG A 125 14.81 -15.20 22.96
CA ARG A 125 14.33 -15.33 21.57
C ARG A 125 13.35 -16.49 21.41
N SER A 126 13.71 -17.68 21.86
CA SER A 126 12.87 -18.88 21.69
C SER A 126 11.53 -18.74 22.41
N GLN A 127 11.52 -18.09 23.57
CA GLN A 127 10.29 -17.87 24.33
C GLN A 127 9.39 -16.83 23.64
N ARG A 128 9.95 -15.71 23.16
CA ARG A 128 9.19 -14.66 22.47
C ARG A 128 8.63 -15.11 21.13
N LEU A 129 9.34 -15.96 20.39
CA LEU A 129 8.87 -16.49 19.11
C LEU A 129 7.65 -17.43 19.24
N LYS A 130 7.34 -17.92 20.45
CA LYS A 130 6.11 -18.70 20.69
C LYS A 130 4.86 -17.84 20.58
N THR A 131 4.95 -16.56 20.92
CA THR A 131 3.81 -15.63 20.97
C THR A 131 3.87 -14.55 19.89
N ASP A 132 5.07 -14.16 19.46
CA ASP A 132 5.30 -13.08 18.50
C ASP A 132 6.22 -13.55 17.36
N LYS A 133 5.60 -13.77 16.18
CA LYS A 133 6.30 -14.17 14.95
C LYS A 133 7.34 -13.13 14.48
N PHE A 134 7.22 -11.89 14.95
CA PHE A 134 8.07 -10.75 14.59
C PHE A 134 9.04 -10.34 15.70
N ALA A 135 9.14 -11.13 16.78
CA ALA A 135 9.85 -10.81 18.02
C ALA A 135 11.28 -10.29 17.87
N LEU A 136 11.99 -10.67 16.79
CA LEU A 136 13.34 -10.20 16.54
C LEU A 136 13.42 -8.69 16.32
N ILE A 137 12.36 -8.07 15.82
CA ILE A 137 12.34 -6.63 15.51
C ILE A 137 11.12 -5.90 16.08
N SER A 138 10.11 -6.60 16.63
CA SER A 138 8.90 -5.97 17.20
C SER A 138 9.18 -4.82 18.15
N GLY A 139 10.18 -4.93 19.03
CA GLY A 139 10.53 -3.84 19.96
C GLY A 139 10.98 -2.56 19.23
N VAL A 140 11.81 -2.71 18.20
CA VAL A 140 12.28 -1.60 17.35
C VAL A 140 11.14 -1.05 16.51
N TRP A 141 10.36 -1.95 15.89
CA TRP A 141 9.22 -1.61 15.05
C TRP A 141 8.17 -0.80 15.81
N ASN A 142 7.75 -1.28 16.98
CA ASN A 142 6.74 -0.62 17.79
C ASN A 142 7.23 0.77 18.23
N LYS A 143 8.50 0.90 18.63
CA LYS A 143 9.10 2.20 18.98
C LYS A 143 9.14 3.14 17.77
N PHE A 144 9.46 2.62 16.58
CA PHE A 144 9.49 3.41 15.34
C PHE A 144 8.09 3.93 14.98
N ILE A 145 7.06 3.09 15.07
CA ILE A 145 5.68 3.49 14.79
C ILE A 145 5.15 4.45 15.85
N GLU A 146 5.40 4.19 17.13
CA GLU A 146 5.07 5.11 18.23
C GLU A 146 5.68 6.49 17.99
N ASN A 147 6.96 6.55 17.63
CA ASN A 147 7.63 7.81 17.33
C ASN A 147 7.01 8.52 16.12
N SER A 148 6.69 7.78 15.06
CA SER A 148 6.02 8.33 13.87
C SER A 148 4.68 8.99 14.24
N GLN A 149 3.87 8.32 15.06
CA GLN A 149 2.58 8.83 15.54
C GLN A 149 2.74 10.09 16.40
N ASN A 150 3.78 10.13 17.25
CA ASN A 150 4.02 11.25 18.17
C ASN A 150 4.66 12.47 17.48
N CYS A 151 5.43 12.28 16.42
CA CYS A 151 6.16 13.37 15.77
C CYS A 151 5.33 14.14 14.73
N TYR A 152 4.18 13.60 14.32
CA TYR A 152 3.40 14.18 13.23
C TYR A 152 1.90 14.08 13.47
N LYS A 153 1.21 15.22 13.36
CA LYS A 153 -0.25 15.27 13.37
C LYS A 153 -0.77 15.25 11.94
N PRO A 154 -1.39 14.16 11.46
CA PRO A 154 -1.85 14.07 10.08
C PRO A 154 -2.97 15.08 9.78
N GLY A 155 -2.96 15.57 8.54
CA GLY A 155 -4.00 16.41 7.96
C GLY A 155 -5.33 15.67 7.75
N ALA A 156 -6.16 16.23 6.87
CA ALA A 156 -7.53 15.76 6.65
C ALA A 156 -7.60 14.43 5.87
N LYS A 157 -6.56 14.10 5.08
CA LYS A 157 -6.57 13.01 4.12
C LYS A 157 -5.51 11.97 4.49
N VAL A 158 -5.93 10.74 4.68
CA VAL A 158 -5.06 9.59 4.90
C VAL A 158 -5.33 8.58 3.79
N THR A 159 -4.32 7.84 3.36
CA THR A 159 -4.47 6.69 2.48
C THR A 159 -3.93 5.44 3.16
N VAL A 160 -4.61 4.31 2.96
CA VAL A 160 -4.17 3.00 3.42
C VAL A 160 -3.94 2.10 2.22
N ASP A 161 -2.76 1.50 2.17
CA ASP A 161 -2.34 0.60 1.09
C ASP A 161 -1.23 -0.34 1.58
N GLU A 162 -0.77 -1.25 0.72
CA GLU A 162 0.36 -2.13 1.02
C GLU A 162 1.70 -1.69 0.42
N GLN A 163 2.76 -1.93 1.19
CA GLN A 163 4.14 -1.93 0.74
C GLN A 163 4.71 -3.34 0.79
N LEU A 164 5.53 -3.68 -0.20
CA LEU A 164 6.30 -4.93 -0.21
C LEU A 164 7.78 -4.60 -0.15
N PHE A 165 8.43 -4.95 0.96
CA PHE A 165 9.87 -4.83 1.11
C PHE A 165 10.56 -6.04 0.49
N PRO A 166 11.31 -5.89 -0.62
CA PRO A 166 11.84 -7.04 -1.34
C PRO A 166 12.82 -7.84 -0.48
N THR A 167 12.72 -9.16 -0.49
CA THR A 167 13.65 -10.06 0.22
C THR A 167 13.73 -11.39 -0.53
N LYS A 168 14.92 -11.98 -0.56
CA LYS A 168 15.16 -13.35 -1.06
C LYS A 168 15.45 -14.32 0.10
N GLU A 169 15.47 -13.79 1.31
CA GLU A 169 15.77 -14.50 2.53
C GLU A 169 14.58 -15.36 2.97
N ARG A 170 14.88 -16.50 3.59
CA ARG A 170 13.84 -17.43 4.06
C ARG A 170 13.20 -16.87 5.32
N CYS A 171 12.01 -16.30 5.18
CA CYS A 171 11.18 -15.84 6.28
C CYS A 171 9.80 -16.50 6.23
N ARG A 172 9.24 -16.84 7.41
CA ARG A 172 7.94 -17.53 7.54
C ARG A 172 6.75 -16.72 7.00
N PHE A 173 6.92 -15.41 6.85
CA PHE A 173 5.89 -14.48 6.40
C PHE A 173 6.31 -13.71 5.13
N THR A 174 7.27 -14.25 4.36
CA THR A 174 7.52 -13.76 3.00
C THR A 174 6.27 -13.94 2.17
N GLN A 175 5.95 -12.95 1.33
CA GLN A 175 4.79 -12.92 0.46
C GLN A 175 5.22 -12.83 -1.00
N TYR A 176 4.44 -13.49 -1.86
CA TYR A 176 4.51 -13.33 -3.30
C TYR A 176 3.44 -12.34 -3.77
N MET A 177 3.83 -11.29 -4.51
CA MET A 177 2.92 -10.33 -5.11
C MET A 177 3.26 -10.16 -6.60
N PRO A 178 2.50 -10.76 -7.53
CA PRO A 178 2.87 -10.82 -8.94
C PRO A 178 2.94 -9.46 -9.63
N ASN A 179 2.18 -8.48 -9.13
CA ASN A 179 2.07 -7.13 -9.71
C ASN A 179 3.12 -6.13 -9.18
N LYS A 180 3.98 -6.52 -8.24
CA LYS A 180 5.06 -5.67 -7.73
C LYS A 180 6.35 -5.93 -8.53
N PRO A 181 7.23 -4.92 -8.71
CA PRO A 181 8.49 -5.08 -9.48
C PRO A 181 9.36 -6.21 -8.94
N ASP A 182 9.55 -6.23 -7.61
CA ASP A 182 10.08 -7.36 -6.88
C ASP A 182 8.91 -8.18 -6.35
N LYS A 183 8.80 -9.44 -6.77
CA LYS A 183 7.63 -10.24 -6.47
C LYS A 183 7.65 -10.89 -5.09
N PHE A 184 8.83 -11.05 -4.48
CA PHE A 184 8.98 -11.69 -3.16
C PHE A 184 9.46 -10.67 -2.13
N GLY A 185 8.78 -10.60 -1.00
CA GLY A 185 9.10 -9.62 0.02
C GLY A 185 8.36 -9.80 1.35
N ILE A 186 8.70 -8.98 2.34
CA ILE A 186 7.93 -8.81 3.57
C ILE A 186 6.87 -7.75 3.30
N LYS A 187 5.60 -8.15 3.35
CA LYS A 187 4.47 -7.25 3.15
C LYS A 187 4.18 -6.47 4.43
N SER A 188 3.89 -5.18 4.29
CA SER A 188 3.40 -4.31 5.35
C SER A 188 2.20 -3.52 4.87
N TRP A 189 1.20 -3.35 5.73
CA TRP A 189 0.08 -2.43 5.52
C TRP A 189 0.46 -1.08 6.11
N LEU A 190 0.29 0.00 5.36
CA LEU A 190 0.72 1.34 5.75
C LEU A 190 -0.47 2.30 5.75
N ALA A 191 -0.46 3.23 6.70
CA ALA A 191 -1.26 4.45 6.64
C ALA A 191 -0.33 5.63 6.37
N SER A 192 -0.63 6.40 5.33
CA SER A 192 0.14 7.57 4.91
C SER A 192 -0.74 8.80 4.84
N GLU A 193 -0.27 9.92 5.37
CA GLU A 193 -0.91 11.22 5.17
C GLU A 193 -0.67 11.69 3.73
N VAL A 194 -1.76 12.08 3.05
CA VAL A 194 -1.77 12.22 1.59
C VAL A 194 -0.88 13.34 1.11
N ASP A 195 -0.80 14.49 1.77
CA ASP A 195 -0.10 15.66 1.25
C ASP A 195 1.42 15.53 1.48
N SER A 196 1.85 15.24 2.71
CA SER A 196 3.26 15.05 3.08
C SER A 196 3.86 13.70 2.67
N LYS A 197 3.01 12.71 2.37
CA LYS A 197 3.41 11.29 2.17
C LYS A 197 4.00 10.65 3.43
N TYR A 198 3.85 11.26 4.60
CA TYR A 198 4.38 10.76 5.85
C TYR A 198 3.64 9.48 6.28
N ILE A 199 4.40 8.42 6.56
CA ILE A 199 3.85 7.17 7.09
C ILE A 199 3.54 7.36 8.57
N ILE A 200 2.26 7.43 8.91
CA ILE A 200 1.78 7.67 10.28
C ILE A 200 1.55 6.38 11.07
N ASN A 201 1.33 5.26 10.39
CA ASN A 201 1.14 3.96 11.04
C ASN A 201 1.46 2.82 10.08
N ALA A 202 1.83 1.66 10.61
CA ALA A 202 2.14 0.49 9.83
C ALA A 202 1.95 -0.81 10.61
N LEU A 203 1.51 -1.86 9.91
CA LEU A 203 1.36 -3.22 10.46
C LEU A 203 2.06 -4.22 9.53
N PRO A 204 3.04 -5.01 10.01
CA PRO A 204 3.62 -6.07 9.21
C PRO A 204 2.58 -7.18 8.99
N TYR A 205 2.58 -7.77 7.80
CA TYR A 205 1.78 -8.96 7.53
C TYR A 205 2.55 -10.20 7.94
N LEU A 206 2.06 -10.91 8.97
CA LEU A 206 2.74 -12.06 9.58
C LEU A 206 2.02 -13.40 9.29
N GLY A 207 1.23 -13.44 8.21
CA GLY A 207 0.32 -14.54 7.89
C GLY A 207 -1.01 -14.43 8.63
N LYS A 208 -1.61 -15.58 8.98
CA LYS A 208 -2.86 -15.64 9.74
C LYS A 208 -2.73 -14.94 11.10
N ASP A 209 -3.64 -14.01 11.36
CA ASP A 209 -3.84 -13.29 12.62
C ASP A 209 -4.91 -14.05 13.42
N GLU A 210 -4.50 -14.71 14.51
CA GLU A 210 -5.41 -15.47 15.39
C GLU A 210 -6.25 -14.55 16.30
N ASP A 211 -5.81 -13.29 16.48
CA ASP A 211 -6.54 -12.30 17.29
C ASP A 211 -7.65 -11.59 16.49
N ARG A 212 -7.71 -11.82 15.17
CA ARG A 212 -8.76 -11.28 14.32
C ARG A 212 -10.05 -12.09 14.51
N PRO A 213 -11.18 -11.45 14.84
CA PRO A 213 -12.47 -12.14 14.88
C PRO A 213 -12.78 -12.80 13.53
N PRO A 214 -13.18 -14.09 13.49
CA PRO A 214 -13.43 -14.81 12.23
C PRO A 214 -14.47 -14.14 11.33
N SER A 215 -15.43 -13.43 11.92
CA SER A 215 -16.49 -12.70 11.23
C SER A 215 -16.02 -11.41 10.53
N VAL A 216 -14.80 -10.92 10.82
CA VAL A 216 -14.29 -9.65 10.28
C VAL A 216 -13.31 -9.91 9.14
N PRO A 217 -13.58 -9.42 7.92
CA PRO A 217 -12.64 -9.52 6.80
C PRO A 217 -11.29 -8.87 7.11
N LEU A 218 -10.19 -9.47 6.63
CA LEU A 218 -8.83 -9.01 6.92
C LEU A 218 -8.62 -7.53 6.55
N GLY A 219 -9.05 -7.13 5.35
CA GLY A 219 -8.90 -5.74 4.91
C GLY A 219 -9.63 -4.73 5.82
N GLU A 220 -10.80 -5.09 6.33
CA GLU A 220 -11.55 -4.23 7.26
C GLU A 220 -10.82 -4.11 8.61
N HIS A 221 -10.38 -5.24 9.17
CA HIS A 221 -9.62 -5.28 10.43
C HIS A 221 -8.34 -4.44 10.36
N VAL A 222 -7.59 -4.56 9.26
CA VAL A 222 -6.35 -3.81 9.04
C VAL A 222 -6.60 -2.30 9.01
N VAL A 223 -7.59 -1.84 8.23
CA VAL A 223 -7.89 -0.39 8.15
C VAL A 223 -8.35 0.15 9.49
N LEU A 224 -9.18 -0.59 10.23
CA LEU A 224 -9.64 -0.16 11.55
C LEU A 224 -8.48 -0.05 12.55
N LYS A 225 -7.57 -1.03 12.58
CA LYS A 225 -6.36 -0.98 13.44
C LYS A 225 -5.43 0.18 13.04
N LEU A 226 -5.17 0.36 11.74
CA LEU A 226 -4.28 1.43 11.27
C LEU A 226 -4.83 2.83 11.56
N MET A 227 -6.15 3.01 11.41
CA MET A 227 -6.81 4.30 11.55
C MET A 227 -7.21 4.65 12.98
N GLU A 228 -7.26 3.69 13.90
CA GLU A 228 -7.71 3.89 15.28
C GLU A 228 -7.13 5.16 15.92
N PRO A 229 -5.81 5.42 15.90
CA PRO A 229 -5.22 6.60 16.56
C PRO A 229 -5.63 7.94 15.92
N PHE A 230 -6.19 7.91 14.71
CA PHE A 230 -6.47 9.09 13.89
C PHE A 230 -7.97 9.31 13.64
N THR A 231 -8.83 8.51 14.26
CA THR A 231 -10.29 8.67 14.20
C THR A 231 -10.77 9.84 15.10
N GLY A 232 -12.06 10.19 15.02
CA GLY A 232 -12.65 11.24 15.87
C GLY A 232 -12.48 12.68 15.38
N CYS A 233 -11.54 12.94 14.46
CA CYS A 233 -11.22 14.30 13.98
C CYS A 233 -11.83 14.68 12.62
N GLY A 234 -12.79 13.92 12.08
CA GLY A 234 -13.42 14.25 10.79
C GLY A 234 -12.56 13.98 9.56
N ARG A 235 -11.54 13.12 9.67
CA ARG A 235 -10.64 12.77 8.55
C ARG A 235 -11.32 11.90 7.49
N SER A 236 -10.70 11.86 6.32
CA SER A 236 -11.08 10.97 5.23
C SER A 236 -9.96 9.99 4.93
N VAL A 237 -10.26 8.69 5.00
CA VAL A 237 -9.35 7.62 4.59
C VAL A 237 -9.66 7.19 3.16
N THR A 238 -8.63 7.09 2.34
CA THR A 238 -8.69 6.54 0.98
C THR A 238 -8.13 5.13 0.96
N THR A 239 -8.82 4.21 0.32
CA THR A 239 -8.40 2.80 0.23
C THR A 239 -8.53 2.27 -1.19
N ASP A 240 -7.74 1.23 -1.47
CA ASP A 240 -7.85 0.45 -2.69
C ASP A 240 -9.11 -0.46 -2.69
N ASN A 241 -9.22 -1.34 -3.69
CA ASN A 241 -10.36 -2.26 -3.81
C ASN A 241 -10.30 -3.49 -2.87
N TYR A 242 -9.13 -3.81 -2.32
CA TYR A 242 -8.97 -4.90 -1.38
C TYR A 242 -9.63 -4.57 -0.04
N PHE A 243 -9.46 -3.34 0.46
CA PHE A 243 -10.03 -2.95 1.76
C PHE A 243 -11.48 -2.47 1.69
N THR A 244 -11.90 -1.85 0.58
CA THR A 244 -13.18 -1.12 0.53
C THR A 244 -14.42 -2.03 0.63
N SER A 245 -15.29 -1.76 1.61
CA SER A 245 -16.61 -2.38 1.81
C SER A 245 -17.62 -1.39 2.43
N ILE A 246 -18.92 -1.69 2.36
CA ILE A 246 -19.96 -0.86 3.01
C ILE A 246 -19.88 -1.00 4.54
N SER A 247 -19.60 -2.21 5.03
CA SER A 247 -19.33 -2.47 6.46
C SER A 247 -18.21 -1.58 7.00
N LEU A 248 -17.05 -1.55 6.32
CA LEU A 248 -15.92 -0.71 6.72
C LEU A 248 -16.30 0.78 6.71
N ALA A 249 -16.99 1.23 5.67
CA ALA A 249 -17.44 2.63 5.55
C ALA A 249 -18.34 3.04 6.74
N THR A 250 -19.25 2.14 7.13
CA THR A 250 -20.19 2.36 8.24
C THR A 250 -19.46 2.42 9.58
N LYS A 251 -18.55 1.49 9.85
CA LYS A 251 -17.75 1.47 11.10
C LYS A 251 -16.84 2.68 11.24
N LEU A 252 -16.21 3.12 10.16
CA LEU A 252 -15.39 4.34 10.16
C LEU A 252 -16.26 5.59 10.39
N LEU A 253 -17.43 5.65 9.76
CA LEU A 253 -18.34 6.78 9.91
C LEU A 253 -18.82 6.95 11.35
N ALA A 254 -19.12 5.82 12.04
CA ALA A 254 -19.43 5.81 13.47
C ALA A 254 -18.28 6.39 14.33
N LYS A 255 -17.03 6.28 13.87
CA LYS A 255 -15.84 6.88 14.48
C LYS A 255 -15.47 8.26 13.93
N ARG A 256 -16.42 8.98 13.31
CA ARG A 256 -16.23 10.32 12.69
C ARG A 256 -15.10 10.33 11.64
N THR A 257 -14.97 9.25 10.87
CA THR A 257 -14.01 9.12 9.76
C THR A 257 -14.74 8.67 8.50
N THR A 258 -14.54 9.36 7.39
CA THR A 258 -15.18 8.98 6.11
C THR A 258 -14.27 8.07 5.28
N LEU A 259 -14.84 7.15 4.51
CA LEU A 259 -14.13 6.30 3.56
C LEU A 259 -14.36 6.80 2.13
N VAL A 260 -13.31 6.74 1.30
CA VAL A 260 -13.41 6.84 -0.16
C VAL A 260 -12.55 5.75 -0.78
N GLY A 261 -13.09 4.93 -1.65
CA GLY A 261 -12.27 3.91 -2.29
C GLY A 261 -12.93 3.27 -3.49
N THR A 262 -12.12 2.65 -4.32
CA THR A 262 -12.65 1.79 -5.39
C THR A 262 -13.24 0.52 -4.77
N ILE A 263 -14.34 0.00 -5.29
CA ILE A 263 -14.96 -1.23 -4.77
C ILE A 263 -15.09 -2.28 -5.88
N ARG A 264 -14.80 -3.56 -5.56
CA ARG A 264 -14.92 -4.65 -6.53
C ARG A 264 -16.39 -4.94 -6.83
N SER A 265 -16.72 -5.20 -8.10
CA SER A 265 -18.09 -5.45 -8.53
C SER A 265 -18.68 -6.76 -8.00
N ASN A 266 -17.86 -7.70 -7.51
CA ASN A 266 -18.30 -8.97 -6.95
C ASN A 266 -18.70 -8.90 -5.46
N LYS A 267 -18.62 -7.72 -4.82
CA LYS A 267 -19.04 -7.56 -3.42
C LYS A 267 -20.54 -7.86 -3.29
N ARG A 268 -20.89 -8.74 -2.33
CA ARG A 268 -22.26 -9.24 -2.12
C ARG A 268 -23.24 -8.11 -1.81
N GLU A 269 -22.79 -7.10 -1.09
CA GLU A 269 -23.53 -5.90 -0.67
C GLU A 269 -23.99 -5.00 -1.84
N LEU A 270 -23.42 -5.17 -3.05
CA LEU A 270 -23.71 -4.28 -4.17
C LEU A 270 -25.00 -4.65 -4.93
N PRO A 271 -25.73 -3.65 -5.47
CA PRO A 271 -26.92 -3.89 -6.29
C PRO A 271 -26.56 -4.57 -7.61
N LYS A 272 -27.50 -5.34 -8.18
CA LYS A 272 -27.29 -6.12 -9.43
C LYS A 272 -26.74 -5.27 -10.60
N ILE A 273 -27.13 -4.00 -10.68
CA ILE A 273 -26.63 -3.06 -11.70
C ILE A 273 -25.11 -2.81 -11.60
N ALA A 274 -24.57 -2.76 -10.38
CA ALA A 274 -23.15 -2.57 -10.14
C ALA A 274 -22.35 -3.86 -10.39
N LYS A 275 -22.97 -5.04 -10.22
CA LYS A 275 -22.31 -6.35 -10.36
C LYS A 275 -21.96 -6.75 -11.81
N LYS A 276 -22.64 -6.21 -12.82
CA LYS A 276 -22.36 -6.52 -14.23
C LYS A 276 -20.90 -6.21 -14.60
N LYS A 277 -20.11 -7.20 -15.05
CA LYS A 277 -18.67 -7.02 -15.38
C LYS A 277 -18.43 -5.91 -16.41
N LYS A 278 -19.21 -5.91 -17.49
CA LYS A 278 -19.12 -4.89 -18.55
C LYS A 278 -20.04 -3.71 -18.23
N GLY A 279 -19.50 -2.52 -18.44
CA GLY A 279 -20.29 -1.31 -18.50
C GLY A 279 -21.23 -1.31 -19.70
N ASN A 280 -22.42 -0.77 -19.51
CA ASN A 280 -23.46 -0.64 -20.54
C ASN A 280 -23.93 0.82 -20.72
N MET A 281 -23.27 1.76 -20.04
CA MET A 281 -23.59 3.18 -20.13
C MET A 281 -22.72 3.85 -21.19
N LYS A 282 -23.11 5.06 -21.62
CA LYS A 282 -22.30 5.86 -22.56
C LYS A 282 -20.93 6.17 -21.93
N ARG A 283 -19.87 6.18 -22.74
CA ARG A 283 -18.54 6.60 -22.26
C ARG A 283 -18.64 7.98 -21.59
N PHE A 284 -17.96 8.13 -20.45
CA PHE A 284 -17.96 9.32 -19.60
C PHE A 284 -19.29 9.65 -18.95
N SER A 285 -20.25 8.72 -18.93
CA SER A 285 -21.44 8.85 -18.11
C SER A 285 -21.21 8.35 -16.69
N THR A 286 -21.96 8.95 -15.76
CA THR A 286 -21.94 8.61 -14.34
C THR A 286 -23.35 8.25 -13.88
N LYS A 287 -23.46 7.18 -13.10
CA LYS A 287 -24.66 6.85 -12.33
C LYS A 287 -24.31 6.78 -10.86
N VAL A 288 -25.07 7.48 -10.02
CA VAL A 288 -24.86 7.53 -8.57
C VAL A 288 -26.02 6.83 -7.89
N LEU A 289 -25.71 5.94 -6.95
CA LEU A 289 -26.68 5.24 -6.12
C LEU A 289 -26.41 5.61 -4.66
N LYS A 290 -27.47 5.84 -3.89
CA LYS A 290 -27.37 6.02 -2.44
C LYS A 290 -27.56 4.66 -1.77
N LEU A 291 -26.59 4.25 -0.95
CA LEU A 291 -26.64 3.03 -0.14
C LEU A 291 -26.41 3.45 1.30
N ASP A 292 -27.48 3.49 2.10
CA ASP A 292 -27.44 3.96 3.49
C ASP A 292 -26.77 5.35 3.62
N ASN A 293 -25.68 5.41 4.39
CA ASN A 293 -24.85 6.59 4.61
C ASN A 293 -23.70 6.74 3.59
N CYS A 294 -23.74 5.95 2.51
CA CYS A 294 -22.73 5.95 1.46
C CYS A 294 -23.33 6.30 0.09
N THR A 295 -22.49 6.80 -0.80
CA THR A 295 -22.76 6.92 -2.22
C THR A 295 -21.89 5.94 -3.00
N LEU A 296 -22.51 5.22 -3.92
CA LEU A 296 -21.86 4.37 -4.89
C LEU A 296 -21.89 5.08 -6.24
N THR A 297 -20.71 5.48 -6.72
CA THR A 297 -20.53 6.07 -8.05
C THR A 297 -20.13 4.99 -9.04
N ILE A 298 -20.87 4.88 -10.14
CA ILE A 298 -20.57 4.05 -11.29
C ILE A 298 -20.17 4.97 -12.44
N TYR A 299 -18.92 4.93 -12.87
CA TYR A 299 -18.38 5.81 -13.91
C TYR A 299 -17.83 5.00 -15.09
N GLU A 300 -18.32 5.28 -16.30
CA GLU A 300 -17.88 4.59 -17.53
C GLU A 300 -16.63 5.26 -18.12
N SER A 301 -15.46 4.94 -17.57
CA SER A 301 -14.19 5.57 -17.95
C SER A 301 -13.71 5.27 -19.38
N LYS A 302 -13.97 4.04 -19.86
CA LYS A 302 -13.62 3.57 -21.21
C LYS A 302 -14.76 2.70 -21.75
N PRO A 303 -14.88 2.47 -23.07
CA PRO A 303 -15.92 1.60 -23.61
C PRO A 303 -15.94 0.22 -22.91
N LYS A 304 -17.10 -0.14 -22.36
CA LYS A 304 -17.36 -1.40 -21.64
C LYS A 304 -16.53 -1.58 -20.35
N LYS A 305 -15.86 -0.53 -19.85
CA LYS A 305 -15.06 -0.54 -18.62
C LYS A 305 -15.53 0.56 -17.68
N LYS A 306 -16.28 0.12 -16.66
CA LYS A 306 -16.74 0.97 -15.57
C LYS A 306 -15.81 0.90 -14.36
N VAL A 307 -15.79 1.97 -13.60
CA VAL A 307 -15.16 2.07 -12.29
C VAL A 307 -16.26 2.25 -11.24
N LEU A 308 -16.16 1.52 -10.14
CA LEU A 308 -17.05 1.65 -9.00
C LEU A 308 -16.29 2.31 -7.86
N LEU A 309 -16.85 3.38 -7.31
CA LEU A 309 -16.32 4.03 -6.10
C LEU A 309 -17.39 4.06 -5.03
N LEU A 310 -17.01 3.64 -3.83
CA LEU A 310 -17.80 3.80 -2.62
C LEU A 310 -17.28 5.02 -1.85
N SER A 311 -18.19 5.86 -1.37
CA SER A 311 -17.84 7.00 -0.53
C SER A 311 -18.86 7.24 0.57
N SER A 312 -18.40 7.35 1.82
CA SER A 312 -19.22 7.91 2.92
C SER A 312 -18.97 9.42 3.14
N LYS A 313 -18.08 10.02 2.34
CA LYS A 313 -17.77 11.46 2.36
C LYS A 313 -18.77 12.28 1.55
N HIS A 314 -19.07 11.82 0.34
CA HIS A 314 -19.86 12.59 -0.62
C HIS A 314 -21.35 12.24 -0.45
N ARG A 315 -22.18 13.23 -0.06
CA ARG A 315 -23.65 13.09 0.00
C ARG A 315 -24.33 13.28 -1.35
N SER A 316 -23.73 14.12 -2.18
CA SER A 316 -24.07 14.37 -3.58
C SER A 316 -22.77 14.33 -4.39
N VAL A 317 -22.85 14.00 -5.68
CA VAL A 317 -21.68 13.92 -6.54
C VAL A 317 -21.81 14.94 -7.66
N LYS A 318 -20.91 15.92 -7.68
CA LYS A 318 -20.81 16.88 -8.79
C LYS A 318 -20.08 16.23 -9.96
N ILE A 319 -20.45 16.60 -11.19
CA ILE A 319 -19.78 16.15 -12.41
C ILE A 319 -19.07 17.36 -13.01
N GLU A 320 -17.76 17.26 -13.18
CA GLU A 320 -16.95 18.29 -13.80
C GLU A 320 -17.34 18.45 -15.28
N LYS A 321 -17.50 19.68 -15.76
CA LYS A 321 -17.81 19.98 -17.18
C LYS A 321 -16.54 19.92 -18.03
N THR A 322 -15.95 18.73 -18.13
CA THR A 322 -14.78 18.45 -18.97
C THR A 322 -15.13 17.38 -20.00
N ASP A 323 -14.28 17.19 -21.01
CA ASP A 323 -14.44 16.14 -22.04
C ASP A 323 -14.66 14.74 -21.46
N LYS A 324 -14.08 14.49 -20.28
CA LYS A 324 -14.17 13.22 -19.57
C LYS A 324 -15.31 13.17 -18.56
N SER A 325 -15.98 14.29 -18.28
CA SER A 325 -17.11 14.40 -17.35
C SER A 325 -16.85 13.67 -16.02
N LEU A 326 -15.71 13.94 -15.38
CA LEU A 326 -15.30 13.22 -14.18
C LEU A 326 -16.24 13.55 -13.02
N PRO A 327 -16.77 12.53 -12.31
CA PRO A 327 -17.44 12.77 -11.05
C PRO A 327 -16.43 13.14 -9.96
N GLU A 328 -16.83 14.03 -9.07
CA GLU A 328 -16.06 14.52 -7.92
C GLU A 328 -15.47 13.38 -7.09
N THR A 329 -16.21 12.28 -6.92
CA THR A 329 -15.74 11.08 -6.20
C THR A 329 -14.50 10.46 -6.85
N VAL A 330 -14.45 10.39 -8.19
CA VAL A 330 -13.29 9.89 -8.95
C VAL A 330 -12.13 10.88 -8.85
N SER A 331 -12.42 12.18 -9.00
CA SER A 331 -11.42 13.24 -8.87
C SER A 331 -10.74 13.19 -7.50
N TYR A 332 -11.54 13.15 -6.43
CA TYR A 332 -11.06 13.03 -5.05
C TYR A 332 -10.20 11.79 -4.84
N CYS A 333 -10.69 10.60 -5.24
CA CYS A 333 -9.95 9.35 -5.05
C CYS A 333 -8.61 9.34 -5.80
N ASN A 334 -8.55 9.92 -7.00
CA ASN A 334 -7.29 10.03 -7.74
C ASN A 334 -6.29 10.97 -7.06
N GLN A 335 -6.75 12.01 -6.39
CA GLN A 335 -5.87 12.93 -5.66
C GLN A 335 -5.31 12.30 -4.37
N SER A 336 -6.03 11.35 -3.76
CA SER A 336 -5.68 10.84 -2.42
C SER A 336 -5.07 9.45 -2.38
N LYS A 337 -5.22 8.62 -3.41
CA LYS A 337 -4.80 7.20 -3.36
C LYS A 337 -3.29 6.94 -3.37
N PHE A 338 -2.46 7.90 -3.78
CA PHE A 338 -1.04 7.65 -4.08
C PHE A 338 -0.06 7.86 -2.92
N GLY A 339 -0.55 8.17 -1.71
CA GLY A 339 0.32 8.48 -0.55
C GLY A 339 1.34 7.39 -0.25
N VAL A 340 0.89 6.14 -0.13
CA VAL A 340 1.76 4.98 0.13
C VAL A 340 2.65 4.65 -1.08
N ASP A 341 2.11 4.66 -2.31
CA ASP A 341 2.89 4.39 -3.52
C ASP A 341 4.06 5.36 -3.69
N MET A 342 3.86 6.65 -3.38
CA MET A 342 4.91 7.65 -3.45
C MET A 342 5.97 7.43 -2.36
N ALA A 343 5.56 7.08 -1.14
CA ALA A 343 6.50 6.71 -0.08
C ALA A 343 7.34 5.47 -0.48
N ASP A 344 6.72 4.46 -1.09
CA ASP A 344 7.40 3.27 -1.60
C ASP A 344 8.38 3.61 -2.74
N GLN A 345 7.97 4.48 -3.67
CA GLN A 345 8.84 4.95 -4.75
C GLN A 345 10.07 5.70 -4.21
N MET A 346 9.90 6.58 -3.23
CA MET A 346 11.01 7.31 -2.60
C MET A 346 11.95 6.36 -1.85
N ALA A 347 11.39 5.42 -1.07
CA ALA A 347 12.17 4.42 -0.33
C ALA A 347 13.01 3.52 -1.26
N ARG A 348 12.49 3.17 -2.44
CA ARG A 348 13.26 2.43 -3.46
C ARG A 348 14.36 3.28 -4.09
N LYS A 349 14.06 4.53 -4.44
CA LYS A 349 15.01 5.41 -5.15
C LYS A 349 16.22 5.78 -4.29
N TYR A 350 16.02 5.95 -2.99
CA TYR A 350 17.07 6.35 -2.04
C TYR A 350 17.37 5.25 -1.01
N SER A 351 17.27 3.98 -1.44
CA SER A 351 17.44 2.85 -0.55
C SER A 351 18.89 2.66 -0.11
N THR A 352 19.10 2.36 1.18
CA THR A 352 20.38 1.88 1.73
C THR A 352 20.39 0.37 1.88
N LYS A 353 19.45 -0.34 1.26
CA LYS A 353 19.35 -1.80 1.31
C LYS A 353 20.61 -2.44 0.70
N SER A 354 21.26 -3.30 1.47
CA SER A 354 22.34 -4.18 1.02
C SER A 354 21.86 -5.63 0.98
N LYS A 355 22.63 -6.49 0.29
CA LYS A 355 22.38 -7.94 0.31
C LYS A 355 22.57 -8.47 1.74
N SER A 356 21.57 -9.17 2.27
CA SER A 356 21.61 -9.82 3.58
C SER A 356 21.37 -11.32 3.41
N TYR A 357 21.63 -12.07 4.48
CA TYR A 357 21.24 -13.48 4.64
C TYR A 357 20.43 -13.69 5.93
N ARG A 358 20.05 -12.59 6.58
CA ARG A 358 19.37 -12.54 7.89
C ARG A 358 18.04 -11.84 7.76
#